data_AF-A0A2V1GSP2-F1
#
_entry.id   AF-A0A2V1GSP2-F1
#
_cell.length_a   1.000
_cell.length_b   1.000
_cell.length_c   1.000
_cell.angle_alpha   90.00
_cell.angle_beta   90.00
_cell.angle_gamma   90.00
#
_symmetry.space_group_name_H-M   'P 1'
#
loop_
_entity.id
_entity.type
_entity.pdbx_description
1 polymer ?
#
loop_
_entity_poly.entity_id
_entity_poly.type
_entity_poly.pdbx_seq_one_letter_code
_entity_poly.pdbx_strand_id
1 'polypeptide(L)'
;MKYLSSLLLAIVTVAFFTFIFHLHGNKIQPLFLLSSFAFGVAIMPITIRLPVFRNHYIKDKMLLSDQRNSIQNQRVAPVACGLFGAAITAMFFYLLNRHDFLPYVFSAGISSASISFYYEP
;
A
#
# COMPACT_ATOMS: atom_id res chain seq x y z
N MET A 1 8.92 9.26 -14.39
CA MET A 1 9.98 8.47 -13.71
C MET A 1 9.59 8.03 -12.30
N LYS A 2 9.03 8.91 -11.45
CA LYS A 2 8.60 8.59 -10.07
C LYS A 2 7.69 7.35 -9.94
N TYR A 3 6.71 7.18 -10.84
CA TYR A 3 5.80 6.02 -10.81
C TYR A 3 6.54 4.68 -11.00
N LEU A 4 7.45 4.62 -11.98
CA LEU A 4 8.21 3.41 -12.28
C LEU A 4 9.13 3.04 -11.12
N SER A 5 9.79 4.02 -10.48
CA SER A 5 10.63 3.77 -9.31
C SER A 5 9.82 3.27 -8.10
N SER A 6 8.64 3.85 -7.84
CA SER A 6 7.74 3.41 -6.77
C SER A 6 7.19 1.99 -7.03
N LEU A 7 6.88 1.68 -8.29
CA LEU A 7 6.39 0.37 -8.69
C LEU A 7 7.48 -0.70 -8.63
N LEU A 8 8.71 -0.38 -9.04
CA LEU A 8 9.87 -1.27 -8.88
C LEU A 8 10.16 -1.55 -7.40
N LEU A 9 10.11 -0.51 -6.56
CA LEU A 9 10.27 -0.65 -5.13
C LEU A 9 9.19 -1.58 -4.55
N ALA A 10 7.92 -1.39 -4.94
CA ALA A 10 6.82 -2.28 -4.55
C ALA A 10 7.12 -3.73 -4.93
N ILE A 11 7.54 -3.99 -6.17
CA ILE A 11 7.83 -5.35 -6.66
C ILE A 11 8.97 -5.99 -5.86
N VAL A 12 10.07 -5.26 -5.65
CA VAL A 12 11.24 -5.77 -4.92
C VAL A 12 10.88 -6.09 -3.47
N THR A 13 10.16 -5.19 -2.79
CA THR A 13 9.76 -5.39 -1.40
C THR A 13 8.76 -6.54 -1.27
N VAL A 14 7.77 -6.64 -2.16
CA VAL A 14 6.81 -7.76 -2.17
C VAL A 14 7.53 -9.09 -2.44
N ALA A 15 8.46 -9.14 -3.40
CA ALA A 15 9.24 -10.33 -3.69
C ALA A 15 10.07 -10.78 -2.48
N PHE A 16 10.72 -9.84 -1.79
CA PHE A 16 11.49 -10.11 -0.59
C PHE A 16 10.63 -10.70 0.54
N PHE A 17 9.49 -10.10 0.86
CA PHE A 17 8.59 -10.64 1.89
C PHE A 17 7.96 -11.97 1.49
N THR A 18 7.61 -12.13 0.21
CA THR A 18 7.10 -13.40 -0.34
C THR A 18 8.14 -14.51 -0.15
N PHE A 19 9.42 -14.23 -0.40
CA PHE A 19 10.51 -15.17 -0.15
C PHE A 19 10.63 -15.54 1.34
N ILE A 20 10.51 -14.57 2.25
CA ILE A 20 10.50 -14.83 3.70
C ILE A 20 9.32 -15.73 4.11
N PHE A 21 8.12 -15.48 3.59
CA PHE A 21 6.95 -16.31 3.86
C PHE A 21 7.11 -17.73 3.33
N HIS A 22 7.76 -17.88 2.17
CA HIS A 22 8.08 -19.17 1.59
C HIS A 22 9.06 -19.96 2.49
N LEU A 23 10.10 -19.31 3.01
CA LEU A 23 11.03 -19.92 3.97
C LEU A 23 10.35 -20.37 5.27
N HIS A 24 9.30 -19.66 5.70
CA HIS A 24 8.48 -20.05 6.86
C HIS A 24 7.45 -21.16 6.56
N GLY A 25 7.48 -21.76 5.36
CA GLY A 25 6.61 -22.88 5.00
C GLY A 25 5.21 -22.49 4.53
N ASN A 26 4.94 -21.21 4.26
CA ASN A 26 3.65 -20.81 3.69
C ASN A 26 3.52 -21.29 2.24
N LYS A 27 2.37 -21.88 1.91
CA LYS A 27 2.03 -22.23 0.52
C LYS A 27 1.52 -21.00 -0.21
N ILE A 28 2.43 -20.37 -0.96
CA ILE A 28 2.13 -19.16 -1.72
C ILE A 28 1.63 -19.54 -3.10
N GLN A 29 0.38 -19.20 -3.39
CA GLN A 29 -0.20 -19.36 -4.71
C GLN A 29 0.06 -18.10 -5.56
N PRO A 30 0.80 -18.20 -6.69
CA PRO A 30 1.20 -17.04 -7.48
C PRO A 30 0.01 -16.20 -7.97
N LEU A 31 -1.10 -16.85 -8.31
CA LEU A 31 -2.31 -16.18 -8.79
C LEU A 31 -2.94 -15.26 -7.72
N PHE A 32 -3.01 -15.72 -6.48
CA PHE A 32 -3.54 -14.91 -5.37
C PHE A 32 -2.57 -13.79 -4.96
N LEU A 33 -1.26 -14.03 -5.09
CA LEU A 33 -0.25 -13.01 -4.86
C LEU A 33 -0.32 -11.88 -5.90
N LEU A 34 -0.39 -12.23 -7.18
CA LEU A 34 -0.47 -11.28 -8.29
C LEU A 34 -1.77 -10.46 -8.26
N SER A 35 -2.90 -11.13 -8.00
CA SER A 35 -4.19 -10.43 -7.88
C SER A 35 -4.22 -9.48 -6.68
N SER A 36 -3.67 -9.87 -5.53
CA SER A 36 -3.58 -9.00 -4.35
C SER A 36 -2.65 -7.82 -4.58
N PHE A 37 -1.52 -8.04 -5.27
CA PHE A 37 -0.62 -6.98 -5.67
C PHE A 37 -1.34 -5.96 -6.57
N ALA A 38 -1.98 -6.43 -7.64
CA ALA A 38 -2.71 -5.59 -8.59
C ALA A 38 -3.86 -4.84 -7.92
N PHE A 39 -4.57 -5.48 -7.00
CA PHE A 39 -5.63 -4.86 -6.21
C PHE A 39 -5.10 -3.71 -5.35
N GLY A 40 -3.98 -3.90 -4.65
CA GLY A 40 -3.34 -2.85 -3.86
C GLY A 40 -2.87 -1.66 -4.69
N VAL A 41 -2.41 -1.88 -5.93
CA VAL A 41 -2.10 -0.79 -6.87
C VAL A 41 -3.38 -0.06 -7.34
N ALA A 42 -4.42 -0.82 -7.69
CA ALA A 42 -5.66 -0.30 -8.27
C ALA A 42 -6.51 0.51 -7.27
N ILE A 43 -6.43 0.21 -5.98
CA ILE A 43 -7.25 0.91 -4.97
C ILE A 43 -6.73 2.31 -4.64
N MET A 44 -5.44 2.59 -4.88
CA MET A 44 -4.80 3.87 -4.60
C MET A 44 -5.51 5.12 -5.19
N PRO A 45 -5.87 5.16 -6.49
CA PRO A 45 -6.59 6.30 -7.04
C PRO A 45 -7.95 6.57 -6.38
N ILE A 46 -8.56 5.56 -5.75
CA ILE A 46 -9.80 5.70 -4.98
C ILE A 46 -9.47 6.22 -3.57
N THR A 47 -8.46 5.64 -2.91
CA THR A 47 -8.05 6.00 -1.55
C THR A 47 -7.62 7.46 -1.44
N ILE A 48 -6.88 7.98 -2.42
CA ILE A 48 -6.41 9.38 -2.42
C ILE A 48 -7.55 10.39 -2.58
N ARG A 49 -8.67 9.99 -3.19
CA ARG A 49 -9.86 10.83 -3.34
C ARG A 49 -10.72 10.89 -2.07
N LEU A 50 -10.49 10.00 -1.09
CA LEU A 50 -11.22 10.02 0.17
C LEU A 50 -10.88 11.29 0.97
N PRO A 51 -11.86 11.91 1.65
CA PRO A 51 -11.66 13.16 2.39
C PRO A 51 -10.52 13.09 3.42
N VAL A 52 -10.37 11.93 4.06
CA VAL A 52 -9.35 11.65 5.09
C VAL A 52 -7.94 11.72 4.51
N PHE A 53 -7.73 11.21 3.30
CA PHE A 53 -6.43 11.17 2.63
C PHE A 53 -6.18 12.42 1.78
N ARG A 54 -7.23 12.99 1.20
CA ARG A 54 -7.16 14.20 0.36
C ARG A 54 -6.46 15.36 1.08
N ASN A 55 -6.71 15.54 2.39
CA ASN A 55 -6.05 16.58 3.19
C ASN A 55 -4.53 16.37 3.34
N HIS A 56 -4.04 15.15 3.19
CA HIS A 56 -2.62 14.84 3.26
C HIS A 56 -1.89 15.10 1.93
N TYR A 57 -2.63 15.17 0.80
CA TYR A 57 -2.06 15.37 -0.54
C TYR A 57 -2.25 16.79 -1.10
N ILE A 58 -3.03 17.66 -0.45
CA ILE A 58 -3.23 19.06 -0.88
C ILE A 58 -2.10 19.94 -0.33
N LYS A 59 -1.34 20.60 -1.23
CA LYS A 59 -0.22 21.51 -0.90
C LYS A 59 -0.62 22.96 -0.61
N ASP A 60 -1.89 23.33 -0.80
CA ASP A 60 -2.19 24.69 -1.27
C ASP A 60 -2.19 25.85 -0.28
N LYS A 61 -2.09 25.66 1.05
CA LYS A 61 -2.06 26.82 1.98
C LYS A 61 -1.37 26.51 3.30
N MET A 62 -0.04 26.54 3.38
CA MET A 62 0.63 26.44 4.67
C MET A 62 1.84 27.37 4.81
N LEU A 63 1.81 28.19 5.86
CA LEU A 63 2.90 29.02 6.36
C LEU A 63 4.12 28.14 6.72
N LEU A 64 5.34 28.68 6.63
CA LEU A 64 6.62 27.96 6.81
C LEU A 64 6.72 27.11 8.08
N SER A 65 6.03 27.46 9.18
CA SER A 65 5.98 26.65 10.42
C SER A 65 5.09 25.41 10.30
N ASP A 66 4.03 25.48 9.49
CA ASP A 66 3.12 24.38 9.19
C ASP A 66 3.73 23.40 8.16
N GLN A 67 4.77 23.83 7.44
CA GLN A 67 5.44 23.02 6.42
C GLN A 67 6.12 21.78 7.01
N ARG A 68 6.66 21.84 8.23
CA ARG A 68 7.26 20.68 8.91
C ARG A 68 6.22 19.65 9.35
N ASN A 69 5.11 20.11 9.92
CA ASN A 69 3.98 19.26 10.31
C ASN A 69 3.28 18.68 9.08
N SER A 70 3.21 19.45 7.99
CA SER A 70 2.75 19.01 6.66
C SER A 70 3.59 17.86 6.11
N ILE A 71 4.93 17.95 6.17
CA ILE A 71 5.82 16.88 5.67
C ILE A 71 5.65 15.60 6.51
N GLN A 72 5.52 15.73 7.84
CA GLN A 72 5.26 14.58 8.71
C GLN A 72 3.90 13.93 8.40
N ASN A 73 2.84 14.73 8.27
CA ASN A 73 1.51 14.23 7.91
C ASN A 73 1.51 13.59 6.51
N GLN A 74 2.19 14.19 5.53
CA GLN A 74 2.36 13.62 4.19
C GLN A 74 2.98 12.21 4.23
N ARG A 75 3.98 11.98 5.09
CA ARG A 75 4.60 10.65 5.26
C ARG A 75 3.72 9.62 5.97
N VAL A 76 2.67 10.05 6.67
CA VAL A 76 1.67 9.13 7.27
C VAL A 76 0.71 8.59 6.21
N ALA A 77 0.49 9.33 5.12
CA ALA A 77 -0.45 8.95 4.08
C ALA A 77 -0.10 7.62 3.37
N PRO A 78 1.17 7.34 2.99
CA PRO A 78 1.58 6.02 2.49
C PRO A 78 1.34 4.88 3.47
N VAL A 79 1.61 5.10 4.77
CA VAL A 79 1.41 4.07 5.79
C VAL A 79 -0.07 3.77 5.98
N ALA A 80 -0.91 4.81 6.05
CA ALA A 80 -2.35 4.65 6.17
C ALA A 80 -2.98 4.05 4.90
N CYS A 81 -2.48 4.38 3.71
CA CYS A 81 -2.85 3.73 2.46
C CYS A 81 -2.48 2.24 2.45
N GLY A 82 -1.29 1.90 2.94
CA GLY A 82 -0.83 0.52 3.11
C GLY A 82 -1.73 -0.30 4.05
N LEU A 83 -2.03 0.27 5.21
CA LEU A 83 -2.95 -0.34 6.18
C LEU A 83 -4.35 -0.52 5.63
N PHE A 84 -4.85 0.45 4.87
CA PHE A 84 -6.17 0.36 4.25
C PHE A 84 -6.23 -0.73 3.17
N GLY A 85 -5.20 -0.80 2.31
CA GLY A 85 -5.06 -1.87 1.32
C GLY A 85 -4.99 -3.25 1.99
N ALA A 86 -4.17 -3.38 3.03
CA ALA A 86 -4.06 -4.60 3.81
C ALA A 86 -5.39 -5.00 4.48
N ALA A 87 -6.10 -4.04 5.10
CA ALA A 87 -7.37 -4.30 5.78
C ALA A 87 -8.46 -4.78 4.82
N ILE A 88 -8.57 -4.16 3.63
CA ILE A 88 -9.57 -4.57 2.62
C ILE A 88 -9.25 -5.96 2.09
N THR A 89 -7.99 -6.23 1.77
CA THR A 89 -7.58 -7.55 1.31
C THR A 89 -7.76 -8.61 2.40
N ALA A 90 -7.47 -8.29 3.67
CA ALA A 90 -7.70 -9.18 4.80
C ALA A 90 -9.19 -9.49 4.98
N MET A 91 -10.05 -8.47 4.91
CA MET A 91 -11.50 -8.64 4.99
C MET A 91 -12.03 -9.51 3.85
N PHE A 92 -11.52 -9.33 2.62
CA PHE A 92 -11.89 -10.16 1.48
C PHE A 92 -11.53 -11.64 1.69
N PHE A 93 -10.31 -11.94 2.15
CA PHE A 93 -9.91 -13.33 2.43
C PHE A 93 -10.63 -13.93 3.63
N TYR A 94 -10.93 -13.12 4.66
CA TYR A 94 -11.73 -13.54 5.81
C TYR A 94 -13.14 -13.97 5.39
N LEU A 95 -13.80 -13.19 4.52
CA LEU A 95 -15.12 -13.54 3.97
C LEU A 95 -15.10 -14.83 3.14
N LEU A 96 -13.94 -15.20 2.58
CA LEU A 96 -13.75 -16.46 1.86
C LEU A 96 -13.35 -17.65 2.76
N ASN A 97 -13.40 -17.50 4.09
CA ASN A 97 -12.97 -18.49 5.09
C ASN A 97 -11.55 -19.04 4.82
N ARG A 98 -10.67 -18.21 4.26
CA ARG A 98 -9.26 -18.56 4.11
C ARG A 98 -8.49 -17.99 5.28
N HIS A 99 -7.57 -18.76 5.84
CA HIS A 99 -6.71 -18.34 6.97
C HIS A 99 -5.24 -18.13 6.56
N ASP A 100 -4.82 -18.69 5.42
CA ASP A 100 -3.45 -18.54 4.88
C ASP A 100 -3.30 -17.27 4.03
N PHE A 101 -3.82 -16.13 4.51
CA PHE A 101 -3.90 -14.90 3.71
C PHE A 101 -2.82 -13.87 4.01
N LEU A 102 -1.97 -14.11 5.02
CA LEU A 102 -0.93 -13.19 5.44
C LEU A 102 -0.04 -12.70 4.27
N PRO A 103 0.50 -13.58 3.41
CA PRO A 103 1.37 -13.16 2.31
C PRO A 103 0.66 -12.25 1.29
N TYR A 104 -0.62 -12.52 1.06
CA TYR A 104 -1.44 -11.77 0.09
C TYR A 104 -1.82 -10.39 0.64
N VAL A 105 -2.14 -10.30 1.92
CA VAL A 105 -2.41 -9.04 2.62
C VAL A 105 -1.16 -8.15 2.70
N PHE A 106 -0.01 -8.75 3.00
CA PHE A 106 1.27 -8.03 2.95
C PHE A 106 1.59 -7.52 1.54
N SER A 107 1.35 -8.33 0.51
CA SER A 107 1.53 -7.93 -0.88
C SER A 107 0.68 -6.70 -1.25
N ALA A 108 -0.62 -6.72 -0.92
CA ALA A 108 -1.53 -5.60 -1.17
C ALA A 108 -1.16 -4.35 -0.36
N GLY A 109 -0.74 -4.51 0.90
CA GLY A 109 -0.33 -3.40 1.76
C GLY A 109 0.96 -2.72 1.31
N ILE A 110 1.97 -3.50 0.89
CA ILE A 110 3.23 -2.96 0.39
C ILE A 110 3.02 -2.27 -0.97
N SER A 111 2.24 -2.88 -1.87
CA SER A 111 1.97 -2.30 -3.19
C SER A 111 1.20 -0.98 -3.08
N SER A 112 0.18 -0.92 -2.23
CA SER A 112 -0.56 0.31 -1.94
C SER A 112 0.33 1.39 -1.32
N ALA A 113 1.06 1.09 -0.25
CA ALA A 113 1.96 2.07 0.39
C ALA A 113 3.01 2.62 -0.58
N SER A 114 3.61 1.74 -1.38
CA SER A 114 4.68 2.12 -2.32
C SER A 114 4.16 3.02 -3.46
N ILE A 115 2.99 2.71 -4.01
CA ILE A 115 2.33 3.51 -5.04
C ILE A 115 1.82 4.84 -4.47
N SER A 116 1.48 4.89 -3.18
CA SER A 116 1.07 6.12 -2.51
C SER A 116 2.14 7.22 -2.60
N PHE A 117 3.43 6.87 -2.55
CA PHE A 117 4.55 7.82 -2.72
C PHE A 117 4.57 8.50 -4.10
N TYR A 118 3.99 7.88 -5.13
CA TYR A 118 3.89 8.54 -6.44
C TYR A 118 2.97 9.76 -6.40
N TYR A 119 1.98 9.76 -5.52
CA TYR A 119 1.00 10.82 -5.39
C TYR A 119 1.41 11.91 -4.38
N GLU A 120 2.55 11.73 -3.70
CA GLU A 120 3.14 12.80 -2.89
C GLU A 120 3.61 13.96 -3.79
N PRO A 121 3.26 15.23 -3.46
CA PRO A 121 3.49 16.38 -4.32
C PRO A 121 4.92 16.94 -4.31
#